data_AF-A0A1H9M703-F1
#
_entry.id   AF-A0A1H9M703-F1
#
_cell.length_a   1.000
_cell.length_b   1.000
_cell.length_c   1.000
_cell.angle_alpha   90.00
_cell.angle_beta   90.00
_cell.angle_gamma   90.00
#
_symmetry.space_group_name_H-M   'P 1'
#
loop_
_entity.id
_entity.type
_entity.pdbx_description
1 polymer ?
#
loop_
_entity_poly.entity_id
_entity_poly.type
_entity_poly.pdbx_seq_one_letter_code
_entity_poly.pdbx_strand_id
1 'polypeptide(L)'
;MSKSTTHAAVNTAAADIADEALELLESTRERLDMLASLLRAIYRATPAVLVALGNNSRSGALDAQHLAGLGEQSAVEWSEYLEQQTEQLKGQLDAVGGEA
;
A
#
# COMPACT_ATOMS: atom_id res chain seq x y z
N MET A 1 44.74 1.06 -8.98
CA MET A 1 44.00 0.67 -7.76
C MET A 1 42.67 1.44 -7.54
N SER A 2 42.16 2.25 -8.50
CA SER A 2 40.95 3.08 -8.26
C SER A 2 39.60 2.49 -8.66
N LYS A 3 39.53 1.42 -9.46
CA LYS A 3 38.24 0.87 -9.93
C LYS A 3 37.46 0.07 -8.89
N SER A 4 38.18 -0.58 -7.95
CA SER A 4 37.57 -1.46 -6.94
C SER A 4 36.83 -0.67 -5.84
N THR A 5 37.40 0.46 -5.41
CA THR A 5 36.80 1.34 -4.40
C THR A 5 35.54 2.05 -4.89
N THR A 6 35.45 2.42 -6.17
CA THR A 6 34.25 3.04 -6.74
C THR A 6 33.09 2.04 -6.84
N HIS A 7 33.36 0.79 -7.20
CA HIS A 7 32.34 -0.26 -7.28
C HIS A 7 31.74 -0.58 -5.90
N ALA A 8 32.58 -0.69 -4.87
CA ALA A 8 32.11 -0.93 -3.51
C ALA A 8 31.18 0.18 -3.00
N ALA A 9 31.55 1.45 -3.19
CA ALA A 9 30.75 2.60 -2.75
C ALA A 9 29.42 2.75 -3.51
N VAL A 10 29.39 2.42 -4.80
CA VAL A 10 28.16 2.39 -5.60
C VAL A 10 27.23 1.26 -5.13
N ASN A 11 27.79 0.12 -4.74
CA ASN A 11 27.02 -1.01 -4.22
C ASN A 11 26.39 -0.70 -2.85
N THR A 12 27.10 0.05 -1.99
CA THR A 12 26.57 0.49 -0.69
C THR A 12 25.42 1.48 -0.87
N ALA A 13 25.58 2.50 -1.73
CA ALA A 13 24.51 3.46 -2.00
C ALA A 13 23.28 2.82 -2.65
N ALA A 14 23.47 1.80 -3.50
CA ALA A 14 22.36 1.04 -4.08
C ALA A 14 21.59 0.22 -3.03
N ALA A 15 22.29 -0.36 -2.05
CA ALA A 15 21.66 -1.06 -0.93
C ALA A 15 20.85 -0.10 -0.05
N ASP A 16 21.42 1.05 0.33
CA ASP A 16 20.73 2.05 1.16
C ASP A 16 19.44 2.57 0.48
N ILE A 17 19.49 2.84 -0.84
CA ILE A 17 18.32 3.28 -1.61
C ILE A 17 17.24 2.18 -1.67
N ALA A 18 17.67 0.93 -1.75
CA ALA A 18 16.74 -0.19 -1.84
C ALA A 18 16.06 -0.47 -0.49
N ASP A 19 16.80 -0.33 0.62
CA ASP A 19 16.23 -0.41 1.97
C ASP A 19 15.20 0.71 2.19
N GLU A 20 15.51 1.96 1.81
CA GLU A 20 14.55 3.08 1.88
C GLU A 20 13.31 2.82 1.01
N ALA A 21 13.49 2.25 -0.18
CA ALA A 21 12.38 1.88 -1.05
C ALA A 21 11.50 0.79 -0.41
N LEU A 22 12.09 -0.21 0.26
CA LEU A 22 11.34 -1.24 0.98
C LEU A 22 10.55 -0.66 2.14
N GLU A 23 11.15 0.22 2.94
CA GLU A 23 10.44 0.91 4.04
C GLU A 23 9.25 1.74 3.53
N LEU A 24 9.43 2.46 2.42
CA LEU A 24 8.36 3.23 1.79
C LEU A 24 7.21 2.34 1.29
N LEU A 25 7.54 1.19 0.69
CA LEU A 25 6.54 0.22 0.22
C LEU A 25 5.74 -0.37 1.40
N GLU A 26 6.42 -0.76 2.48
CA GLU A 26 5.79 -1.28 3.69
C GLU A 26 4.88 -0.23 4.35
N SER A 27 5.36 1.01 4.51
CA SER A 27 4.54 2.10 5.06
C SER A 27 3.33 2.44 4.18
N THR A 28 3.49 2.37 2.86
CA THR A 28 2.37 2.59 1.93
C THR A 28 1.31 1.49 2.07
N ARG A 29 1.74 0.23 2.22
CA ARG A 29 0.84 -0.89 2.47
C ARG A 29 0.03 -0.71 3.75
N GLU A 30 0.66 -0.35 4.86
CA GLU A 30 -0.03 -0.08 6.13
C GLU A 30 -1.09 1.02 6.00
N ARG A 31 -0.80 2.07 5.22
CA ARG A 31 -1.76 3.16 4.95
C ARG A 31 -2.94 2.67 4.11
N LEU A 32 -2.73 1.78 3.16
CA LEU A 32 -3.79 1.16 2.37
C LEU A 32 -4.68 0.26 3.23
N ASP A 33 -4.10 -0.53 4.11
CA ASP A 33 -4.86 -1.38 5.04
C ASP A 33 -5.72 -0.55 6.01
N MET A 34 -5.17 0.57 6.49
CA MET A 34 -5.92 1.54 7.29
C MET A 34 -7.05 2.18 6.49
N LEU A 35 -6.81 2.58 5.24
CA LEU A 35 -7.82 3.13 4.35
C LEU A 35 -8.94 2.11 4.08
N ALA A 36 -8.59 0.87 3.76
CA ALA A 36 -9.55 -0.21 3.57
C ALA A 36 -10.42 -0.41 4.82
N SER A 37 -9.80 -0.40 6.00
CA SER A 37 -10.52 -0.51 7.28
C SER A 37 -11.51 0.64 7.51
N LEU A 38 -11.11 1.89 7.19
CA LEU A 38 -11.99 3.06 7.28
C LEU A 38 -13.15 2.98 6.30
N LEU A 39 -12.90 2.59 5.05
CA LEU A 39 -13.93 2.44 4.03
C LEU A 39 -14.92 1.33 4.39
N ARG A 40 -14.43 0.21 4.92
CA ARG A 40 -15.27 -0.86 5.48
C ARG A 40 -16.14 -0.35 6.65
N ALA A 41 -15.59 0.50 7.52
CA ALA A 41 -16.35 1.09 8.61
C ALA A 41 -17.45 2.02 8.10
N ILE A 42 -17.16 2.85 7.09
CA ILE A 42 -18.16 3.69 6.42
C ILE A 42 -19.26 2.82 5.83
N TYR A 43 -18.90 1.81 5.03
CA TYR A 43 -19.85 0.87 4.42
C TYR A 43 -20.81 0.24 5.45
N ARG A 44 -20.28 -0.17 6.61
CA ARG A 44 -21.07 -0.80 7.69
C ARG A 44 -21.92 0.19 8.48
N ALA A 45 -21.51 1.45 8.57
CA ALA A 45 -22.26 2.49 9.28
C ALA A 45 -23.44 3.04 8.46
N THR A 46 -23.34 3.04 7.12
CA THR A 46 -24.35 3.64 6.23
C THR A 46 -25.79 3.14 6.45
N PRO A 47 -26.07 1.84 6.65
CA PRO A 47 -27.42 1.36 6.91
C PRO A 47 -28.08 2.02 8.14
N ALA A 48 -27.33 2.25 9.21
CA ALA A 48 -27.84 2.92 10.41
C ALA A 48 -28.16 4.40 10.13
N VAL A 49 -27.34 5.06 9.31
CA VAL A 49 -27.55 6.45 8.90
C VAL A 49 -28.78 6.57 7.98
N LEU A 50 -28.97 5.63 7.05
CA LEU A 50 -30.11 5.62 6.12
C LEU A 50 -31.48 5.60 6.82
N VAL A 51 -31.58 4.95 7.98
CA VAL A 51 -32.81 4.91 8.81
C VAL A 51 -33.17 6.31 9.35
N ALA A 52 -32.17 7.16 9.59
CA ALA A 52 -32.35 8.51 10.13
C ALA A 52 -32.54 9.60 9.07
N LEU A 53 -32.41 9.28 7.78
CA LEU A 53 -32.38 10.27 6.69
C LEU A 53 -33.70 10.36 5.89
N GLY A 54 -34.04 11.58 5.47
CA GLY A 54 -35.08 11.86 4.47
C GLY A 54 -34.66 11.47 3.05
N ASN A 55 -35.62 11.39 2.12
CA ASN A 55 -35.45 10.77 0.79
C ASN A 55 -34.23 11.27 -0.02
N ASN A 56 -33.98 12.58 -0.10
CA ASN A 56 -32.86 13.13 -0.89
C ASN A 56 -31.49 12.80 -0.29
N SER A 57 -31.39 12.67 1.03
CA SER A 57 -30.16 12.31 1.72
C SER A 57 -29.87 10.80 1.64
N ARG A 58 -30.89 9.96 1.37
CA ARG A 58 -30.70 8.52 1.18
C ARG A 58 -29.92 8.18 -0.07
N SER A 59 -30.13 8.89 -1.19
CA SER A 59 -29.37 8.67 -2.42
C SER A 59 -27.87 8.88 -2.18
N GLY A 60 -27.49 10.03 -1.60
CA GLY A 60 -26.08 10.32 -1.33
C GLY A 60 -25.43 9.36 -0.33
N ALA A 61 -26.20 8.85 0.64
CA ALA A 61 -25.72 7.82 1.56
C ALA A 61 -25.52 6.46 0.85
N LEU A 62 -26.41 6.06 -0.06
CA LEU A 62 -26.23 4.86 -0.88
C LEU A 62 -25.02 4.99 -1.81
N ASP A 63 -24.82 6.15 -2.44
CA ASP A 63 -23.64 6.43 -3.27
C ASP A 63 -22.36 6.36 -2.45
N ALA A 64 -22.34 6.96 -1.25
CA ALA A 64 -21.20 6.87 -0.33
C ALA A 64 -20.90 5.44 0.11
N GLN A 65 -21.94 4.63 0.38
CA GLN A 65 -21.78 3.21 0.70
C GLN A 65 -21.19 2.44 -0.48
N HIS A 66 -21.69 2.68 -1.69
CA HIS A 66 -21.19 2.01 -2.88
C HIS A 66 -19.73 2.37 -3.16
N LEU A 67 -19.38 3.66 -3.12
CA LEU A 67 -18.01 4.13 -3.29
C LEU A 67 -17.08 3.64 -2.19
N ALA A 68 -17.57 3.51 -0.95
CA ALA A 68 -16.79 2.93 0.13
C ALA A 68 -16.46 1.45 -0.11
N GLY A 69 -17.41 0.67 -0.62
CA GLY A 69 -17.15 -0.72 -1.01
C GLY A 69 -16.14 -0.85 -2.15
N LEU A 70 -16.28 -0.05 -3.21
CA LEU A 70 -15.33 -0.03 -4.32
C LEU A 70 -13.93 0.39 -3.87
N GLY A 71 -13.84 1.45 -3.06
CA GLY A 71 -12.57 1.95 -2.54
C GLY A 71 -11.90 0.97 -1.59
N GLU A 72 -12.66 0.26 -0.75
CA GLU A 72 -12.13 -0.81 0.10
C GLU A 72 -11.47 -1.89 -0.75
N GLN A 73 -12.19 -2.39 -1.76
CA GLN A 73 -11.67 -3.42 -2.65
C GLN A 73 -10.39 -2.96 -3.35
N SER A 74 -10.38 -1.76 -3.92
CA SER A 74 -9.18 -1.22 -4.56
C SER A 74 -8.02 -1.04 -3.57
N ALA A 75 -8.26 -0.59 -2.35
CA ALA A 75 -7.21 -0.45 -1.34
C ALA A 75 -6.58 -1.80 -0.97
N VAL A 76 -7.38 -2.87 -0.85
CA VAL A 76 -6.89 -4.23 -0.62
C VAL A 76 -6.08 -4.74 -1.81
N GLU A 77 -6.59 -4.60 -3.04
CA GLU A 77 -5.88 -5.02 -4.26
C GLU A 77 -4.51 -4.34 -4.40
N TRP A 78 -4.43 -3.04 -4.09
CA TRP A 78 -3.17 -2.31 -4.07
C TRP A 78 -2.24 -2.76 -2.95
N SER A 79 -2.78 -3.07 -1.77
CA SER A 79 -2.00 -3.58 -0.63
C SER A 79 -1.33 -4.93 -0.98
N GLU A 80 -2.08 -5.86 -1.57
CA GLU A 80 -1.59 -7.16 -2.03
C GLU A 80 -0.56 -7.01 -3.17
N TYR A 81 -0.80 -6.09 -4.11
CA TYR A 81 0.16 -5.80 -5.18
C TYR A 81 1.49 -5.29 -4.62
N LEU A 82 1.45 -4.34 -3.67
CA LEU A 82 2.67 -3.80 -3.05
C LEU A 82 3.42 -4.85 -2.24
N GLU A 83 2.71 -5.77 -1.56
CA GLU A 83 3.34 -6.90 -0.88
C GLU A 83 4.12 -7.78 -1.87
N GLN A 84 3.53 -8.13 -3.02
CA GLN A 84 4.22 -8.91 -4.05
C GLN A 84 5.44 -8.19 -4.62
N GLN A 85 5.34 -6.87 -4.87
CA GLN A 85 6.48 -6.08 -5.34
C GLN A 85 7.59 -5.97 -4.29
N THR A 86 7.23 -5.88 -3.00
CA THR A 86 8.19 -5.85 -1.89
C THR A 86 8.96 -7.16 -1.80
N GLU A 87 8.28 -8.30 -1.86
CA GLU A 87 8.92 -9.63 -1.85
C GLU A 87 9.83 -9.83 -3.07
N GLN A 88 9.39 -9.37 -4.25
CA GLN A 88 10.21 -9.42 -5.46
C GLN A 88 11.49 -8.58 -5.33
N LEU A 89 11.38 -7.37 -4.78
CA LEU A 89 12.52 -6.48 -4.57
C LEU A 89 13.50 -7.05 -3.54
N LYS A 90 13.00 -7.59 -2.42
CA LYS A 90 13.81 -8.30 -1.41
C LYS A 90 14.61 -9.45 -2.05
N GLY A 91 13.94 -10.31 -2.85
CA GLY A 91 14.60 -11.41 -3.54
C GLY A 91 15.67 -10.95 -4.55
N GLN A 92 15.48 -9.81 -5.21
CA GLN A 92 16.49 -9.23 -6.10
C GLN A 92 17.70 -8.70 -5.33
N LEU A 93 17.49 -8.09 -4.16
CA LEU A 93 18.57 -7.60 -3.31
C LEU A 93 19.41 -8.73 -2.74
N ASP A 94 18.77 -9.80 -2.26
CA ASP A 94 19.46 -10.99 -1.74
C ASP A 94 20.33 -11.65 -2.82
N ALA A 95 19.83 -11.71 -4.07
CA ALA A 95 20.59 -12.25 -5.20
C ALA A 95 21.85 -11.43 -5.53
N VAL A 96 21.80 -10.11 -5.36
CA VAL A 96 22.95 -9.22 -5.59
C VAL A 96 23.92 -9.22 -4.40
N GLY A 97 23.42 -9.38 -3.17
CA GLY A 97 24.23 -9.47 -1.96
C GLY A 97 24.95 -10.81 -1.75
N GLY A 98 24.45 -11.89 -2.34
CA GLY A 98 25.01 -13.25 -2.19
C GLY A 98 26.19 -13.62 -3.11
N GLU A 99 26.54 -12.77 -4.09
CA GLU A 99 27.64 -13.02 -5.06
C GLU A 99 28.99 -12.37 -4.69
N ALA A 100 29.20 -11.95 -3.44
CA ALA A 100 30.46 -11.32 -2.97
C ALA A 100 31.43 -12.28 -2.25
#